data_AF-A0A359KLQ7-F1
#
_entry.id   AF-A0A359KLQ7-F1
#
_cell.length_a   1.000
_cell.length_b   1.000
_cell.length_c   1.000
_cell.angle_alpha   90.00
_cell.angle_beta   90.00
_cell.angle_gamma   90.00
#
_symmetry.space_group_name_H-M   'P 1'
#
loop_
_entity.id
_entity.type
_entity.pdbx_description
1 polymer ?
#
loop_
_entity_poly.entity_id
_entity_poly.type
_entity_poly.pdbx_seq_one_letter_code
_entity_poly.pdbx_strand_id
1 'polypeptide(L)'
;MGSPGEAARRRMNELVMLWRGVTMRCPVCGSGKLFQRWTHMVGRCPRCDWSFEHEEGYWVGAMAFNIVLTELIFAVLLVAIVIATWPDIPVWRLILGGVILNIVLPFFLYPISKTIWAAVDLAFLNRLPPGRLRR
;
A
#
# COMPACT_ATOMS: atom_id res chain seq x y z
N MET A 1 -21.90 13.00 -19.85
CA MET A 1 -22.29 12.06 -18.78
C MET A 1 -21.98 10.66 -19.30
N GLY A 2 -21.02 9.95 -18.70
CA GLY A 2 -20.54 8.66 -19.22
C GLY A 2 -21.59 7.56 -19.09
N SER A 3 -21.60 6.63 -20.05
CA SER A 3 -22.50 5.47 -20.05
C SER A 3 -22.28 4.59 -18.80
N PRO A 4 -23.31 3.93 -18.25
CA PRO A 4 -23.15 2.99 -17.13
C PRO A 4 -22.03 1.95 -17.34
N GLY A 5 -21.78 1.55 -18.60
CA GLY A 5 -20.70 0.63 -18.96
C GLY A 5 -19.29 1.23 -18.83
N GLU A 6 -19.14 2.54 -19.02
CA GLU A 6 -17.85 3.24 -18.86
C GLU A 6 -17.49 3.38 -17.38
N ALA A 7 -18.48 3.65 -16.52
CA ALA A 7 -18.30 3.69 -15.07
C ALA A 7 -17.88 2.32 -14.51
N ALA A 8 -18.51 1.24 -14.96
CA ALA A 8 -18.14 -0.12 -14.56
C ALA A 8 -16.73 -0.51 -15.03
N ARG A 9 -16.35 -0.18 -16.27
CA ARG A 9 -14.98 -0.39 -16.79
C ARG A 9 -13.94 0.40 -16.00
N ARG A 10 -14.21 1.66 -15.64
CA ARG A 10 -13.31 2.47 -14.79
C ARG A 10 -13.10 1.83 -13.42
N ARG A 11 -14.18 1.46 -12.73
CA ARG A 11 -14.11 0.79 -11.42
C ARG A 11 -13.31 -0.52 -11.47
N MET A 12 -13.52 -1.33 -12.51
CA MET A 12 -12.77 -2.58 -12.67
C MET A 12 -11.28 -2.32 -12.90
N ASN A 13 -10.92 -1.29 -13.68
CA ASN A 13 -9.53 -0.90 -13.89
C ASN A 13 -8.87 -0.38 -12.60
N GLU A 14 -9.57 0.43 -11.80
CA GLU A 14 -9.12 0.92 -10.49
C GLU A 14 -8.85 -0.24 -9.52
N LEU A 15 -9.80 -1.19 -9.42
CA LEU A 15 -9.63 -2.37 -8.57
C LEU A 15 -8.44 -3.24 -9.01
N VAL A 16 -8.22 -3.40 -10.31
CA VAL A 16 -7.06 -4.13 -10.85
C VAL A 16 -5.75 -3.41 -10.51
N MET A 17 -5.72 -2.07 -10.58
CA MET A 17 -4.55 -1.28 -10.19
C MET A 17 -4.25 -1.41 -8.70
N LEU A 18 -5.27 -1.30 -7.85
CA LEU A 18 -5.14 -1.47 -6.39
C LEU A 18 -4.66 -2.87 -6.03
N TRP A 19 -5.20 -3.91 -6.68
CA TRP A 19 -4.77 -5.29 -6.50
C TRP A 19 -3.30 -5.50 -6.88
N ARG A 20 -2.84 -4.87 -7.97
CA ARG A 20 -1.42 -4.87 -8.34
C ARG A 20 -0.57 -4.20 -7.26
N GLY A 21 -1.05 -3.10 -6.68
CA GLY A 21 -0.41 -2.44 -5.54
C GLY A 21 -0.26 -3.36 -4.33
N VAL A 22 -1.32 -4.08 -3.95
CA VAL A 22 -1.31 -5.05 -2.84
C VAL A 22 -0.35 -6.22 -3.11
N THR A 23 -0.25 -6.67 -4.36
CA THR A 23 0.62 -7.78 -4.77
C THR A 23 2.06 -7.36 -5.10
N MET A 24 2.47 -6.13 -4.74
CA MET A 24 3.79 -5.56 -5.01
C MET A 24 4.19 -5.57 -6.49
N ARG A 25 3.22 -5.33 -7.37
CA ARG A 25 3.38 -5.26 -8.82
C ARG A 25 3.16 -3.84 -9.32
N CYS A 26 3.70 -3.56 -10.51
CA CYS A 26 3.52 -2.25 -11.13
C CYS A 26 2.02 -2.01 -11.39
N PRO A 27 1.42 -0.92 -10.89
CA PRO A 27 0.00 -0.68 -11.07
C PRO A 27 -0.37 -0.50 -12.56
N VAL A 28 0.54 0.07 -13.36
CA VAL A 28 0.38 0.28 -14.81
C VAL A 28 0.45 -1.03 -15.61
N CYS A 29 1.57 -1.76 -15.55
CA CYS A 29 1.83 -2.90 -16.44
C CYS A 29 1.78 -4.28 -15.78
N GLY A 30 1.64 -4.34 -14.44
CA GLY A 30 1.56 -5.58 -13.67
C GLY A 30 2.88 -6.34 -13.51
N SER A 31 4.03 -5.80 -13.93
CA SER A 31 5.32 -6.48 -13.73
C SER A 31 5.73 -6.50 -12.26
N GLY A 32 6.38 -7.59 -11.82
CA GLY A 32 7.03 -7.68 -10.51
C GLY A 32 8.47 -7.14 -10.51
N LYS A 33 9.26 -7.57 -9.51
CA LYS A 33 10.68 -7.21 -9.31
C LYS A 33 10.92 -5.69 -9.18
N LEU A 34 10.05 -5.02 -8.43
CA LEU A 34 10.15 -3.58 -8.16
C LEU A 34 11.12 -3.26 -7.03
N PHE A 35 11.54 -4.24 -6.25
CA PHE A 35 12.39 -4.04 -5.07
C PHE A 35 13.73 -4.74 -5.28
N GLN A 36 14.82 -3.97 -5.22
CA GLN A 36 16.19 -4.49 -5.27
C GLN A 36 16.65 -5.01 -3.91
N ARG A 37 16.16 -4.37 -2.85
CA ARG A 37 16.25 -4.81 -1.45
C ARG A 37 14.86 -4.63 -0.84
N TRP A 38 14.58 -5.26 0.29
CA TRP A 38 13.26 -5.23 0.94
C TRP A 38 12.61 -3.84 0.94
N THR A 39 13.33 -2.81 1.39
CA THR A 39 12.84 -1.42 1.46
C THR A 39 13.22 -0.53 0.27
N HIS A 40 14.12 -1.02 -0.60
CA HIS A 40 14.69 -0.25 -1.71
C HIS A 40 13.97 -0.57 -3.02
N MET A 41 13.03 0.30 -3.36
CA MET A 41 12.29 0.23 -4.62
C MET A 41 13.12 0.82 -5.76
N VAL A 42 13.02 0.24 -6.95
CA VAL A 42 13.59 0.82 -8.18
C VAL A 42 12.94 2.16 -8.47
N GLY A 43 13.71 3.14 -8.95
CA GLY A 43 13.15 4.44 -9.35
C GLY A 43 12.19 4.34 -10.54
N ARG A 44 12.41 3.37 -11.45
CA ARG A 44 11.57 3.13 -12.62
C ARG A 44 11.25 1.65 -12.83
N CYS A 45 10.05 1.38 -13.33
CA CYS A 45 9.62 0.03 -13.66
C CYS A 45 10.45 -0.56 -14.83
N PRO A 46 11.04 -1.76 -14.70
CA PRO A 46 11.89 -2.35 -15.74
C PRO A 46 11.13 -2.76 -17.01
N ARG A 47 9.78 -2.82 -16.99
CA ARG A 47 8.96 -3.22 -18.14
C ARG A 47 8.35 -2.03 -18.89
N CYS A 48 7.78 -1.07 -18.16
CA CYS A 48 7.07 0.08 -18.78
C CYS A 48 7.78 1.42 -18.57
N ASP A 49 8.94 1.45 -17.92
CA ASP A 49 9.71 2.67 -17.60
C ASP A 49 8.91 3.72 -16.83
N TRP A 50 7.87 3.31 -16.10
CA TRP A 50 7.10 4.20 -15.24
C TRP A 50 7.94 4.63 -14.03
N SER A 51 8.04 5.94 -13.79
CA SER A 51 8.71 6.50 -12.60
C SER A 51 7.82 6.33 -11.38
N PHE A 52 8.36 5.79 -10.30
CA PHE A 52 7.62 5.65 -9.04
C PHE A 52 7.70 6.92 -8.19
N GLU A 53 8.83 7.63 -8.24
CA GLU A 53 9.02 8.90 -7.55
C GLU A 53 8.94 10.03 -8.57
N HIS A 54 7.98 10.92 -8.37
CA HIS A 54 7.68 12.04 -9.29
C HIS A 54 8.14 13.38 -8.72
N GLU A 55 8.05 13.54 -7.40
CA GLU A 55 8.32 14.76 -6.65
C GLU A 55 9.05 14.39 -5.37
N GLU A 56 9.88 15.30 -4.86
CA GLU A 56 10.46 15.14 -3.53
C GLU A 56 9.34 15.03 -2.49
N GLY A 57 9.44 14.03 -1.61
CA GLY A 57 8.39 13.77 -0.62
C GLY A 57 7.20 12.94 -1.13
N TYR A 58 7.23 12.40 -2.36
CA TYR A 58 6.19 11.48 -2.85
C TYR A 58 5.92 10.32 -1.88
N TRP A 59 6.96 9.82 -1.20
CA TRP A 59 6.86 8.72 -0.26
C TRP A 59 6.19 9.09 1.09
N VAL A 60 5.87 10.35 1.34
CA VAL A 60 5.10 10.77 2.53
C VAL A 60 3.73 10.10 2.55
N GLY A 61 3.05 9.99 1.40
CA GLY A 61 1.79 9.27 1.30
C GLY A 61 1.94 7.78 1.63
N ALA A 62 3.02 7.14 1.18
CA ALA A 62 3.32 5.76 1.54
C ALA A 62 3.60 5.58 3.05
N MET A 63 4.26 6.54 3.70
CA MET A 63 4.44 6.54 5.16
C MET A 63 3.11 6.67 5.90
N ALA A 64 2.23 7.58 5.45
CA ALA A 64 0.90 7.72 6.03
C ALA A 64 0.08 6.42 5.91
N PHE A 65 0.08 5.77 4.74
CA PHE A 65 -0.56 4.47 4.55
C PHE A 65 0.03 3.38 5.43
N ASN A 66 1.35 3.39 5.63
CA ASN A 66 2.04 2.43 6.48
C ASN A 66 1.61 2.55 7.95
N ILE A 67 1.51 3.78 8.46
CA ILE A 67 1.03 4.07 9.81
C ILE A 67 -0.43 3.60 9.95
N VAL A 68 -1.30 4.00 9.03
CA VAL A 68 -2.72 3.61 9.07
C VAL A 68 -2.89 2.08 9.08
N LEU A 69 -2.18 1.35 8.22
CA LEU A 69 -2.25 -0.11 8.20
C LEU A 69 -1.73 -0.74 9.49
N THR A 70 -0.62 -0.22 10.02
CA THR A 70 -0.02 -0.73 11.27
C THR A 70 -0.99 -0.54 12.44
N GLU A 71 -1.52 0.66 12.61
CA GLU A 71 -2.44 1.01 13.70
C GLU A 71 -3.77 0.26 13.60
N LEU A 72 -4.30 0.05 12.38
CA LEU A 72 -5.50 -0.76 12.19
C LEU A 72 -5.28 -2.21 12.60
N ILE A 73 -4.14 -2.82 12.20
CA ILE A 73 -3.80 -4.18 12.61
C ILE A 73 -3.61 -4.26 14.12
N PHE A 74 -2.90 -3.30 14.70
CA PHE A 74 -2.69 -3.22 16.14
C PHE A 74 -4.02 -3.10 16.90
N ALA A 75 -4.91 -2.19 16.51
CA ALA A 75 -6.20 -1.98 17.16
C ALA A 75 -7.09 -3.23 17.10
N VAL A 76 -7.17 -3.89 15.93
CA VAL A 76 -7.94 -5.13 15.77
C VAL A 76 -7.40 -6.24 16.68
N LEU A 77 -6.07 -6.42 16.73
CA LEU A 77 -5.45 -7.42 17.58
C LEU A 77 -5.62 -7.11 19.07
N LEU A 78 -5.45 -5.85 19.46
CA LEU A 78 -5.64 -5.40 20.83
C LEU A 78 -7.07 -5.70 21.31
N VAL A 79 -8.08 -5.29 20.54
CA VAL A 79 -9.49 -5.55 20.86
C VAL A 79 -9.77 -7.05 20.93
N ALA A 80 -9.29 -7.82 19.95
CA ALA A 80 -9.49 -9.26 19.91
C ALA A 80 -8.89 -9.96 21.15
N ILE A 81 -7.68 -9.60 21.55
CA ILE A 81 -7.03 -10.19 22.73
C ILE A 81 -7.76 -9.77 24.00
N VAL A 82 -8.12 -8.49 24.15
CA VAL A 82 -8.86 -8.01 25.32
C VAL A 82 -10.17 -8.78 25.51
N ILE A 83 -10.94 -8.96 24.42
CA ILE A 83 -12.18 -9.75 24.46
C ILE A 83 -11.89 -11.21 24.85
N ALA A 84 -10.84 -11.82 24.27
CA ALA A 84 -10.52 -13.22 24.51
C ALA A 84 -9.97 -13.50 25.93
N THR A 85 -9.35 -12.51 26.57
CA THR A 85 -8.76 -12.66 27.92
C THR A 85 -9.60 -12.03 29.02
N TRP A 86 -10.78 -11.48 28.72
CA TRP A 86 -11.62 -10.86 29.72
C TRP A 86 -12.13 -11.89 30.74
N PRO A 87 -12.11 -11.62 32.07
CA PRO A 87 -11.70 -10.37 32.74
C PRO A 87 -10.20 -10.26 33.08
N ASP A 88 -9.44 -11.35 32.99
CA ASP A 88 -8.03 -11.42 33.39
C ASP A 88 -7.08 -10.94 32.27
N ILE A 89 -7.14 -9.66 31.95
CA ILE A 89 -6.36 -9.06 30.85
C ILE A 89 -4.86 -9.05 31.18
N PRO A 90 -3.99 -9.67 30.34
CA PRO A 90 -2.55 -9.70 30.56
C PRO A 90 -1.88 -8.40 30.09
N VAL A 91 -2.09 -7.30 30.82
CA VAL A 91 -1.66 -5.92 30.45
C VAL A 91 -0.19 -5.84 30.03
N TRP A 92 0.73 -6.44 30.78
CA TRP A 92 2.16 -6.36 30.42
C TRP A 92 2.52 -7.09 29.12
N ARG A 93 1.84 -8.20 28.83
CA ARG A 93 2.05 -8.92 27.56
C ARG A 93 1.49 -8.12 26.39
N LEU A 94 0.35 -7.44 26.59
CA LEU A 94 -0.23 -6.54 25.59
C LEU A 94 0.66 -5.35 25.29
N ILE A 95 1.22 -4.71 26.31
CA ILE A 95 2.14 -3.57 26.13
C ILE A 95 3.40 -4.03 25.39
N LEU A 96 4.06 -5.08 25.88
CA LEU A 96 5.28 -5.58 25.23
C LEU A 96 5.02 -6.03 23.79
N GLY A 97 3.94 -6.80 23.58
CA GLY A 97 3.53 -7.25 22.25
C GLY A 97 3.17 -6.09 21.33
N GLY A 98 2.47 -5.08 21.83
CA GLY A 98 2.10 -3.87 21.10
C GLY A 98 3.32 -3.04 20.68
N VAL A 99 4.30 -2.85 21.57
CA VAL A 99 5.56 -2.16 21.24
C VAL A 99 6.33 -2.92 20.16
N ILE A 100 6.51 -4.23 20.33
CA ILE A 100 7.21 -5.06 19.35
C ILE A 100 6.49 -5.00 18.00
N LEU A 101 5.17 -5.16 17.99
CA LEU A 101 4.37 -5.12 16.78
C LEU A 101 4.49 -3.77 16.07
N ASN A 102 4.36 -2.65 16.77
CA ASN A 102 4.44 -1.31 16.18
C ASN A 102 5.85 -0.92 15.71
N ILE A 103 6.91 -1.59 16.17
CA ILE A 103 8.26 -1.40 15.64
C ILE A 103 8.49 -2.29 14.41
N VAL A 104 8.09 -3.55 14.50
CA VAL A 104 8.43 -4.58 13.52
C VAL A 104 7.51 -4.52 12.30
N LEU A 105 6.21 -4.35 12.50
CA LEU A 105 5.21 -4.42 11.45
C LEU A 105 5.37 -3.32 10.37
N PRO A 106 5.62 -2.03 10.71
CA PRO A 106 5.90 -1.00 9.71
C PRO A 106 7.00 -1.36 8.73
N PHE A 107 8.09 -1.97 9.22
CA PHE A 107 9.23 -2.38 8.39
C PHE A 107 8.84 -3.41 7.32
N PHE A 108 7.96 -4.36 7.67
CA PHE A 108 7.43 -5.35 6.73
C PHE A 108 6.35 -4.79 5.81
N LEU A 109 5.55 -3.84 6.30
CA LEU A 109 4.48 -3.22 5.52
C LEU A 109 5.00 -2.14 4.58
N TYR A 110 6.15 -1.52 4.84
CA TYR A 110 6.64 -0.37 4.08
C TYR A 110 6.73 -0.60 2.56
N PRO A 111 7.23 -1.75 2.06
CA PRO A 111 7.25 -2.04 0.63
C PRO A 111 5.84 -2.12 0.02
N ILE A 112 4.90 -2.74 0.75
CA ILE A 112 3.51 -2.84 0.36
C ILE A 112 2.87 -1.44 0.36
N SER A 113 3.16 -0.62 1.36
CA SER A 113 2.65 0.76 1.44
C SER A 113 3.13 1.61 0.26
N LYS A 114 4.37 1.43 -0.22
CA LYS A 114 4.88 2.10 -1.43
C LYS A 114 4.08 1.72 -2.68
N THR A 115 3.81 0.43 -2.88
CA THR A 115 3.09 -0.03 -4.08
C THR A 115 1.59 0.25 -4.00
N ILE A 116 0.99 0.24 -2.82
CA ILE A 116 -0.38 0.70 -2.60
C ILE A 116 -0.50 2.20 -2.88
N TRP A 117 0.40 3.02 -2.33
CA TRP A 117 0.40 4.46 -2.59
C TRP A 117 0.52 4.77 -4.08
N ALA A 118 1.47 4.12 -4.77
CA ALA A 118 1.63 4.23 -6.22
C ALA A 118 0.36 3.83 -6.99
N ALA A 119 -0.37 2.82 -6.53
CA ALA A 119 -1.64 2.40 -7.14
C ALA A 119 -2.78 3.37 -6.86
N VAL A 120 -2.87 3.91 -5.63
CA VAL A 120 -3.87 4.89 -5.20
C VAL A 120 -3.70 6.21 -5.95
N ASP A 121 -2.46 6.70 -6.03
CA ASP A 121 -2.11 7.91 -6.77
C ASP A 121 -2.47 7.78 -8.25
N LEU A 122 -2.21 6.60 -8.85
CA LEU A 122 -2.59 6.32 -10.22
C LEU A 122 -4.11 6.22 -10.43
N ALA A 123 -4.82 5.50 -9.55
CA ALA A 123 -6.24 5.20 -9.70
C ALA A 123 -7.13 6.40 -9.39
N PHE A 124 -6.81 7.18 -8.36
CA PHE A 124 -7.69 8.24 -7.85
C PHE A 124 -7.17 9.64 -8.14
N LEU A 125 -5.85 9.86 -8.04
CA LEU A 125 -5.27 11.19 -8.25
C LEU A 125 -4.94 11.45 -9.72
N ASN A 126 -5.08 10.45 -10.61
CA ASN A 126 -4.81 10.53 -12.05
C ASN A 126 -3.46 11.21 -12.37
N ARG A 127 -2.43 11.05 -11.50
CA ARG A 127 -1.07 11.53 -11.77
C ARG A 127 -0.34 10.63 -12.77
N LEU A 128 -0.99 10.37 -13.90
CA LEU A 128 -0.34 9.90 -15.11
C LEU A 128 0.34 11.11 -15.77
N PRO A 129 1.67 11.14 -15.92
CA PRO A 129 2.26 12.09 -16.84
C PRO A 129 1.64 11.90 -18.24
N PRO A 130 1.14 12.96 -18.90
CA PRO A 130 0.55 12.84 -20.21
C PRO A 130 1.60 12.31 -21.20
N GLY A 131 1.31 11.17 -21.85
CA GLY A 131 2.03 10.75 -23.06
C GLY A 131 2.76 9.40 -23.06
N ARG A 132 2.54 8.46 -22.13
CA ARG A 132 3.27 7.16 -22.16
C ARG A 132 2.49 5.85 -21.99
N LEU A 133 1.21 5.82 -22.36
CA LEU A 133 0.47 4.56 -22.58
C LEU A 133 0.57 4.10 -24.06
N ARG A 134 1.79 3.96 -24.59
CA ARG A 134 2.02 3.24 -25.87
C ARG A 134 2.75 1.92 -25.61
N ARG A 135 1.97 0.85 -25.48
CA ARG A 135 2.14 -0.43 -26.19
C ARG A 135 0.91 -1.29 -25.97
#